data_AF-A0A7S0AHN7-F1
#
_entry.id   AF-A0A7S0AHN7-F1
#
_cell.length_a   1.000
_cell.length_b   1.000
_cell.length_c   1.000
_cell.angle_alpha   90.00
_cell.angle_beta   90.00
_cell.angle_gamma   90.00
#
_symmetry.space_group_name_H-M   'P 1'
#
loop_
_entity.id
_entity.type
_entity.pdbx_description
1 polymer ?
#
loop_
_entity_poly.entity_id
_entity_poly.type
_entity_poly.pdbx_seq_one_letter_code
_entity_poly.pdbx_strand_id
1 'polypeptide(L)'
;MFLVSFYWTHQVIKNTVHCTVAGTVGTWWFAPHEASSCCSSAVRDSWIRSVTTSFGSICFGSLIVAIIQATKEIVRQMREQDDGILLCCAECLIGCLEALAEYFNKWAFVYVGLYGYSFIDSGKNVMTLFKTRGWTTIITDNLVGSVLAMLSVGVGLITGLIGILLASMKGLGAEFAGGAFAVGFIVGLVLTSVLMSVVESATNTVIVCFAESPAEFEQNHPELSRAMRETWRQAWPVEFRY
;
A
#
# COMPACT_ATOMS: atom_id res chain seq x y z
N MET A 1 -2.02 -19.05 18.33
CA MET A 1 -2.95 -17.91 18.54
C MET A 1 -2.25 -16.56 18.49
N PHE A 2 -1.14 -16.34 19.22
CA PHE A 2 -0.45 -15.03 19.22
C PHE A 2 0.01 -14.54 17.83
N LEU A 3 0.53 -15.43 16.97
CA LEU A 3 0.93 -15.06 15.59
C LEU A 3 -0.24 -14.49 14.79
N VAL A 4 -1.39 -15.18 14.79
CA VAL A 4 -2.59 -14.73 14.07
C VAL A 4 -3.05 -13.37 14.59
N SER A 5 -3.10 -13.17 15.91
CA SER A 5 -3.49 -11.89 16.50
C SER A 5 -2.54 -10.75 16.13
N PHE A 6 -1.23 -11.00 16.09
CA PHE A 6 -0.22 -10.02 15.71
C PHE A 6 -0.35 -9.63 14.22
N TYR A 7 -0.35 -10.61 13.31
CA TYR A 7 -0.52 -10.35 11.88
C TYR A 7 -1.87 -9.70 11.58
N TRP A 8 -2.94 -10.13 12.24
CA TRP A 8 -4.26 -9.56 12.04
C TRP A 8 -4.33 -8.10 12.47
N THR A 9 -3.80 -7.77 13.66
CA THR A 9 -3.77 -6.38 14.13
C THR A 9 -2.94 -5.50 13.19
N HIS A 10 -1.79 -6.00 12.74
CA HIS A 10 -0.94 -5.29 11.79
C HIS A 10 -1.67 -5.03 10.45
N GLN A 11 -2.32 -6.04 9.88
CA GLN A 11 -3.09 -5.91 8.65
C GLN A 11 -4.27 -4.95 8.81
N VAL A 12 -5.01 -5.00 9.93
CA VAL A 12 -6.14 -4.09 10.19
C VAL A 12 -5.68 -2.64 10.24
N ILE A 13 -4.57 -2.34 10.92
CA ILE A 13 -4.01 -0.97 10.98
C ILE A 13 -3.61 -0.50 9.57
N LYS A 14 -2.84 -1.31 8.84
CA LYS A 14 -2.40 -0.99 7.47
C LYS A 14 -3.59 -0.71 6.55
N ASN A 15 -4.58 -1.59 6.56
CA ASN A 15 -5.74 -1.52 5.66
C ASN A 15 -6.71 -0.40 6.06
N THR A 16 -6.78 -0.02 7.34
CA THR A 16 -7.55 1.15 7.81
C THR A 16 -6.94 2.45 7.27
N VAL A 17 -5.61 2.59 7.34
CA VAL A 17 -4.91 3.74 6.74
C VAL A 17 -5.13 3.75 5.23
N HIS A 18 -4.97 2.62 4.57
CA HIS A 18 -5.19 2.50 3.12
C HIS A 18 -6.61 2.92 2.70
N CYS A 19 -7.65 2.43 3.39
CA CYS A 19 -9.04 2.84 3.13
C CYS A 19 -9.27 4.33 3.38
N THR A 20 -8.64 4.89 4.42
CA THR A 20 -8.75 6.32 4.74
C THR A 20 -8.13 7.18 3.64
N VAL A 21 -6.96 6.79 3.14
CA VAL A 21 -6.28 7.47 2.02
C VAL A 21 -7.12 7.35 0.76
N ALA A 22 -7.65 6.16 0.46
CA ALA A 22 -8.51 5.94 -0.69
C ALA A 22 -9.77 6.82 -0.64
N GLY A 23 -10.45 6.90 0.51
CA GLY A 23 -11.58 7.81 0.70
C GLY A 23 -11.21 9.28 0.51
N THR A 24 -10.07 9.70 1.07
CA THR A 24 -9.60 11.09 0.97
C THR A 24 -9.29 11.48 -0.48
N VAL A 25 -8.59 10.62 -1.21
CA VAL A 25 -8.28 10.81 -2.63
C VAL A 25 -9.56 10.76 -3.47
N GLY A 26 -10.52 9.91 -3.10
CA GLY A 26 -11.86 9.90 -3.69
C GLY A 26 -12.57 11.24 -3.55
N THR A 27 -12.61 11.81 -2.35
CA THR A 27 -13.20 13.15 -2.13
C THR A 27 -12.48 14.21 -2.97
N TRP A 28 -11.15 14.18 -3.03
CA TRP A 28 -10.39 15.09 -3.91
C TRP A 28 -10.71 14.90 -5.40
N TRP A 29 -10.94 13.66 -5.84
CA TRP A 29 -11.24 13.32 -7.22
C TRP A 29 -12.65 13.76 -7.65
N PHE A 30 -13.66 13.41 -6.86
CA PHE A 30 -15.08 13.61 -7.22
C PHE A 30 -15.64 14.94 -6.71
N ALA A 31 -15.13 15.48 -5.60
CA ALA A 31 -15.65 16.68 -4.93
C ALA A 31 -14.50 17.64 -4.49
N PRO A 32 -13.78 18.26 -5.46
CA PRO A 32 -12.57 19.05 -5.16
C PRO A 32 -12.81 20.26 -4.23
N HIS A 33 -14.03 20.79 -4.21
CA HIS A 33 -14.41 21.89 -3.32
C HIS A 33 -14.32 21.48 -1.83
N GLU A 34 -14.69 20.25 -1.51
CA GLU A 34 -14.59 19.69 -0.16
C GLU A 34 -13.14 19.43 0.23
N ALA A 35 -12.27 19.10 -0.73
CA ALA A 35 -10.85 18.78 -0.54
C ALA A 35 -9.89 19.99 -0.67
N SER A 36 -10.40 21.21 -0.73
CA SER A 36 -9.64 22.41 -1.11
C SER A 36 -8.66 22.94 -0.06
N SER A 37 -8.66 22.41 1.16
CA SER A 37 -7.83 22.89 2.28
C SER A 37 -7.08 21.76 2.99
N CYS A 38 -5.90 22.06 3.55
CA CYS A 38 -5.07 21.13 4.32
C CYS A 38 -5.83 20.49 5.51
N CYS A 39 -6.75 21.24 6.13
CA CYS A 39 -7.63 20.77 7.20
C CYS A 39 -9.05 20.44 6.69
N SER A 40 -9.18 19.98 5.44
CA SER A 40 -10.46 19.53 4.88
C SER A 40 -11.07 18.43 5.75
N SER A 41 -12.41 18.45 5.87
CA SER A 41 -13.13 17.36 6.53
C SER A 41 -12.97 16.02 5.81
N ALA A 42 -12.52 16.00 4.54
CA ALA A 42 -12.32 14.79 3.73
C ALA A 42 -11.48 13.72 4.44
N VAL A 43 -10.36 14.10 5.09
CA VAL A 43 -9.51 13.16 5.83
C VAL A 43 -10.25 12.60 7.04
N ARG A 44 -10.89 13.48 7.81
CA ARG A 44 -11.62 13.11 9.02
C ARG A 44 -12.81 12.22 8.70
N ASP A 45 -13.57 12.56 7.67
CA ASP A 45 -14.79 11.86 7.28
C ASP A 45 -14.43 10.49 6.69
N SER A 46 -13.36 10.40 5.90
CA SER A 46 -12.81 9.13 5.39
C SER A 46 -12.27 8.24 6.52
N TRP A 47 -11.59 8.84 7.50
CA TRP A 47 -11.11 8.13 8.69
C TRP A 47 -12.28 7.57 9.49
N ILE A 48 -13.29 8.40 9.81
CA ILE A 48 -14.48 7.99 10.57
C ILE A 48 -15.18 6.85 9.84
N ARG A 49 -15.41 6.96 8.52
CA ARG A 49 -16.00 5.87 7.72
C ARG A 49 -15.17 4.59 7.78
N SER A 50 -13.85 4.69 7.70
CA SER A 50 -12.95 3.54 7.75
C SER A 50 -13.02 2.82 9.10
N VAL A 51 -13.13 3.55 10.22
CA VAL A 51 -13.20 2.96 11.57
C VAL A 51 -14.62 2.64 12.06
N THR A 52 -15.66 2.99 11.30
CA THR A 52 -17.06 2.73 11.67
C THR A 52 -17.75 1.83 10.66
N THR A 53 -18.19 2.38 9.53
CA THR A 53 -19.04 1.69 8.56
C THR A 53 -18.28 0.65 7.75
N SER A 54 -17.02 0.93 7.41
CA SER A 54 -16.17 0.05 6.61
C SER A 54 -15.30 -0.88 7.45
N PHE A 55 -15.28 -0.70 8.78
CA PHE A 55 -14.39 -1.43 9.67
C PHE A 55 -14.61 -2.95 9.64
N GLY A 56 -15.87 -3.40 9.51
CA GLY A 56 -16.19 -4.81 9.36
C GLY A 56 -15.56 -5.44 8.11
N SER A 57 -15.65 -4.77 6.97
CA SER A 57 -15.02 -5.19 5.71
C SER A 57 -13.49 -5.23 5.83
N ILE A 58 -12.90 -4.22 6.50
CA ILE A 58 -11.46 -4.13 6.76
C ILE A 58 -10.99 -5.29 7.63
N CYS A 59 -11.67 -5.55 8.74
CA CYS A 59 -11.36 -6.66 9.64
C CYS A 59 -11.46 -8.02 8.95
N PHE A 60 -12.53 -8.23 8.15
CA PHE A 60 -12.74 -9.48 7.43
C PHE A 60 -11.66 -9.74 6.38
N GLY A 61 -11.37 -8.77 5.50
CA GLY A 61 -10.32 -8.93 4.50
C GLY A 61 -8.94 -9.10 5.12
N SER A 62 -8.64 -8.34 6.19
CA SER A 62 -7.36 -8.44 6.93
C SER A 62 -7.18 -9.80 7.60
N LEU A 63 -8.27 -10.43 8.08
CA LEU A 63 -8.22 -11.74 8.71
C LEU A 63 -7.80 -12.84 7.73
N ILE A 64 -8.29 -12.79 6.48
CA ILE A 64 -7.95 -13.77 5.44
C ILE A 64 -6.43 -13.80 5.22
N VAL A 65 -5.83 -12.63 5.01
CA VAL A 65 -4.37 -12.51 4.82
C VAL A 65 -3.60 -12.94 6.06
N ALA A 66 -4.06 -12.52 7.25
CA ALA A 66 -3.39 -12.86 8.50
C ALA A 66 -3.35 -14.37 8.78
N ILE A 67 -4.41 -15.12 8.41
CA ILE A 67 -4.43 -16.58 8.53
C ILE A 67 -3.41 -17.21 7.58
N ILE A 68 -3.32 -16.73 6.34
CA ILE A 68 -2.34 -17.23 5.36
C ILE A 68 -0.91 -16.96 5.85
N GLN A 69 -0.65 -15.75 6.35
CA GLN A 69 0.64 -15.36 6.95
C GLN A 69 1.03 -16.23 8.14
N ALA A 70 0.11 -16.43 9.08
CA ALA A 70 0.36 -17.30 10.22
C ALA A 70 0.62 -18.75 9.80
N THR A 71 -0.08 -19.25 8.78
CA THR A 71 0.11 -20.61 8.25
C THR A 71 1.47 -20.75 7.59
N LYS A 72 1.89 -19.78 6.78
CA LYS A 72 3.22 -19.74 6.15
C LYS A 72 4.33 -19.79 7.19
N GLU A 73 4.20 -18.99 8.25
CA GLU A 73 5.20 -18.91 9.31
C GLU A 73 5.31 -20.24 10.09
N ILE A 74 4.20 -20.92 10.34
CA ILE A 74 4.21 -22.26 10.95
C ILE A 74 4.94 -23.26 10.04
N VAL A 75 4.67 -23.25 8.73
CA VAL A 75 5.34 -24.14 7.78
C VAL A 75 6.83 -23.84 7.69
N ARG A 76 7.21 -22.56 7.72
CA ARG A 76 8.61 -22.11 7.73
C ARG A 76 9.35 -22.63 8.97
N GLN A 77 8.75 -22.53 10.15
CA GLN A 77 9.32 -23.05 11.39
C GLN A 77 9.47 -24.58 11.39
N MET A 78 8.51 -25.30 10.79
CA MET A 78 8.63 -26.75 10.63
C MET A 78 9.77 -27.13 9.68
N ARG A 79 9.95 -26.36 8.59
CA ARG A 79 11.03 -26.58 7.63
C ARG A 79 12.42 -26.35 8.24
N GLU A 80 12.55 -25.39 9.17
CA GLU A 80 13.82 -25.20 9.90
C GLU A 80 14.19 -26.41 10.77
N GLN A 81 13.22 -27.27 11.11
CA GLN A 81 13.43 -28.49 11.90
C GLN A 81 13.56 -29.76 11.04
N ASP A 82 12.93 -29.80 9.86
CA ASP A 82 12.93 -30.95 8.94
C ASP A 82 13.06 -30.49 7.48
N ASP A 83 14.11 -30.94 6.79
CA ASP A 83 14.49 -30.48 5.45
C ASP A 83 13.76 -31.25 4.33
N GLY A 84 12.44 -31.40 4.50
CA GLY A 84 11.57 -32.12 3.59
C GLY A 84 11.21 -31.31 2.34
N ILE A 85 11.41 -31.89 1.15
CA ILE A 85 11.03 -31.27 -0.14
C ILE A 85 9.55 -30.87 -0.19
N LEU A 86 8.68 -31.61 0.50
CA LEU A 86 7.25 -31.33 0.60
C LEU A 86 6.95 -30.06 1.40
N LEU A 87 7.71 -29.78 2.47
CA LEU A 87 7.61 -28.55 3.24
C LEU A 87 8.09 -27.35 2.43
N CYS A 88 9.13 -27.52 1.61
CA CYS A 88 9.58 -26.49 0.69
C CYS A 88 8.51 -26.15 -0.37
N CYS A 89 7.89 -27.16 -0.99
CA CYS A 89 6.78 -26.94 -1.93
C CYS A 89 5.57 -26.27 -1.23
N ALA A 90 5.22 -26.70 -0.02
CA ALA A 90 4.12 -26.11 0.74
C ALA A 90 4.40 -24.64 1.10
N GLU A 91 5.61 -24.31 1.57
CA GLU A 91 6.03 -22.94 1.85
C GLU A 91 5.92 -22.05 0.59
N CYS A 92 6.36 -22.57 -0.55
CA CYS A 92 6.26 -21.86 -1.83
C CYS A 92 4.81 -21.62 -2.24
N LEU A 93 3.94 -22.65 -2.20
CA LEU A 93 2.52 -22.53 -2.55
C LEU A 93 1.78 -21.56 -1.64
N ILE A 94 2.03 -21.61 -0.33
CA ILE A 94 1.43 -20.68 0.63
C ILE A 94 1.97 -19.27 0.40
N GLY A 95 3.25 -19.12 0.07
CA GLY A 95 3.83 -17.82 -0.31
C GLY A 95 3.18 -17.22 -1.55
N CYS A 96 2.89 -18.03 -2.57
CA CYS A 96 2.13 -17.59 -3.75
C CYS A 96 0.70 -17.18 -3.38
N LEU A 97 0.04 -17.95 -2.51
CA LEU A 97 -1.31 -17.63 -2.03
C LEU A 97 -1.34 -16.34 -1.20
N GLU A 98 -0.34 -16.12 -0.34
CA GLU A 98 -0.16 -14.90 0.44
C GLU A 98 -0.03 -13.70 -0.50
N ALA A 99 0.89 -13.75 -1.45
CA ALA A 99 1.12 -12.67 -2.40
C ALA A 99 -0.15 -12.35 -3.19
N LEU A 100 -0.89 -13.38 -3.65
CA LEU A 100 -2.14 -13.20 -4.37
C LEU A 100 -3.23 -12.57 -3.49
N ALA A 101 -3.37 -13.03 -2.25
CA ALA A 101 -4.37 -12.53 -1.31
C ALA A 101 -4.07 -11.08 -0.89
N GLU A 102 -2.82 -10.75 -0.59
CA GLU A 102 -2.40 -9.37 -0.30
C GLU A 102 -2.64 -8.45 -1.48
N TYR A 103 -2.32 -8.92 -2.69
CA TYR A 103 -2.54 -8.19 -3.92
C TYR A 103 -4.03 -7.88 -4.13
N PHE A 104 -4.88 -8.90 -4.04
CA PHE A 104 -6.32 -8.72 -4.21
C PHE A 104 -6.90 -7.80 -3.14
N ASN A 105 -6.50 -7.98 -1.88
CA ASN A 105 -6.92 -7.15 -0.76
C ASN A 105 -6.58 -5.68 -0.98
N LYS A 106 -5.36 -5.38 -1.44
CA LYS A 106 -4.90 -4.02 -1.75
C LYS A 106 -5.92 -3.29 -2.64
N TRP A 107 -6.31 -3.90 -3.76
CA TRP A 107 -7.27 -3.30 -4.69
C TRP A 107 -8.71 -3.31 -4.17
N ALA A 108 -9.12 -4.36 -3.47
CA ALA A 108 -10.46 -4.42 -2.87
C ALA A 108 -10.66 -3.30 -1.84
N PHE A 109 -9.64 -2.99 -1.03
CA PHE A 109 -9.70 -1.94 -0.03
C PHE A 109 -9.75 -0.53 -0.63
N VAL A 110 -9.25 -0.31 -1.85
CA VAL A 110 -9.50 0.94 -2.59
C VAL A 110 -11.01 1.14 -2.81
N TYR A 111 -11.72 0.11 -3.27
CA TYR A 111 -13.18 0.18 -3.46
C TYR A 111 -13.95 0.33 -2.15
N VAL A 112 -13.50 -0.32 -1.07
CA VAL A 112 -14.07 -0.13 0.27
C VAL A 112 -13.89 1.32 0.72
N GLY A 113 -12.70 1.91 0.56
CA GLY A 113 -12.43 3.29 0.96
C GLY A 113 -13.18 4.33 0.12
N LEU A 114 -13.21 4.15 -1.20
CA LEU A 114 -13.91 5.04 -2.12
C LEU A 114 -15.42 5.00 -1.88
N TYR A 115 -16.03 3.84 -2.06
CA TYR A 115 -17.49 3.70 -2.18
C TYR A 115 -18.18 3.17 -0.93
N GLY A 116 -17.43 2.66 0.06
CA GLY A 116 -18.01 2.06 1.27
C GLY A 116 -18.67 0.70 1.02
N TYR A 117 -18.30 -0.02 -0.03
CA TYR A 117 -18.85 -1.33 -0.35
C TYR A 117 -18.40 -2.41 0.65
N SER A 118 -19.14 -3.53 0.67
CA SER A 118 -18.70 -4.73 1.37
C SER A 118 -17.39 -5.25 0.76
N PHE A 119 -16.57 -5.95 1.54
CA PHE A 119 -15.30 -6.52 1.03
C PHE A 119 -15.51 -7.44 -0.18
N ILE A 120 -16.55 -8.27 -0.14
CA ILE A 120 -16.87 -9.21 -1.22
C ILE A 120 -17.31 -8.48 -2.49
N ASP A 121 -18.17 -7.46 -2.36
CA ASP A 121 -18.65 -6.71 -3.52
C ASP A 121 -17.54 -5.83 -4.11
N SER A 122 -16.69 -5.25 -3.26
CA SER A 122 -15.46 -4.56 -3.67
C SER A 122 -14.57 -5.48 -4.49
N GLY A 123 -14.37 -6.73 -4.03
CA GLY A 123 -13.60 -7.73 -4.76
C GLY A 123 -14.18 -8.08 -6.14
N LYS A 124 -15.51 -8.16 -6.27
CA LYS A 124 -16.18 -8.38 -7.57
C LYS A 124 -15.98 -7.19 -8.51
N ASN A 125 -16.05 -5.97 -8.00
CA ASN A 125 -15.84 -4.76 -8.79
C ASN A 125 -14.39 -4.66 -9.28
N VAL A 126 -13.41 -4.94 -8.42
CA VAL A 126 -11.99 -5.04 -8.81
C VAL A 126 -11.79 -6.08 -9.91
N MET A 127 -12.37 -7.28 -9.76
CA MET A 127 -12.24 -8.33 -10.78
C MET A 127 -12.87 -7.91 -12.12
N THR A 128 -13.97 -7.16 -12.08
CA THR A 128 -14.63 -6.62 -13.27
C THR A 128 -13.78 -5.53 -13.93
N LEU A 129 -13.21 -4.62 -13.13
CA LEU A 129 -12.30 -3.58 -13.60
C LEU A 129 -11.09 -4.19 -14.32
N PHE A 130 -10.49 -5.23 -13.72
CA PHE A 130 -9.32 -5.92 -14.26
C PHE A 130 -9.62 -6.63 -15.58
N LYS A 131 -10.78 -7.28 -15.69
CA LYS A 131 -11.23 -7.89 -16.96
C LYS A 131 -11.46 -6.87 -18.06
N THR A 132 -11.92 -5.67 -17.71
CA THR A 132 -12.31 -4.63 -18.68
C THR A 132 -11.12 -3.81 -19.17
N ARG A 133 -10.14 -3.54 -18.30
CA ARG A 133 -9.01 -2.64 -18.59
C ARG A 133 -7.69 -3.36 -18.88
N GLY A 134 -7.62 -4.67 -18.66
CA GLY A 134 -6.43 -5.49 -18.92
C GLY A 134 -5.39 -5.45 -17.79
N TRP A 135 -4.64 -6.54 -17.66
CA TRP A 135 -3.66 -6.75 -16.58
C TRP A 135 -2.39 -5.89 -16.68
N THR A 136 -2.12 -5.27 -17.83
CA THR A 136 -0.88 -4.53 -18.10
C THR A 136 -0.73 -3.27 -17.25
N THR A 137 -1.79 -2.46 -17.11
CA THR A 137 -1.80 -1.26 -16.24
C THR A 137 -1.54 -1.60 -14.77
N ILE A 138 -1.93 -2.82 -14.38
CA ILE A 138 -1.91 -3.34 -13.02
C ILE A 138 -0.53 -3.92 -12.65
N ILE A 139 0.21 -4.45 -13.63
CA ILE A 139 1.59 -4.95 -13.44
C ILE A 139 2.59 -3.81 -13.24
N THR A 140 2.40 -2.67 -13.91
CA THR A 140 3.25 -1.47 -13.72
C THR A 140 3.19 -0.94 -12.28
N ASP A 141 2.08 -1.17 -11.56
CA ASP A 141 1.92 -0.70 -10.18
C ASP A 141 2.92 -1.34 -9.19
N ASN A 142 3.30 -2.61 -9.39
CA ASN A 142 4.29 -3.26 -8.52
C ASN A 142 5.67 -2.58 -8.60
N LEU A 143 5.95 -1.87 -9.70
CA LEU A 143 7.16 -1.06 -9.85
C LEU A 143 7.13 0.15 -8.91
N VAL A 144 5.98 0.82 -8.76
CA VAL A 144 5.84 2.00 -7.89
C VAL A 144 6.12 1.62 -6.44
N GLY A 145 5.48 0.57 -5.91
CA GLY A 145 5.72 0.11 -4.54
C GLY A 145 7.19 -0.26 -4.29
N SER A 146 7.82 -0.94 -5.24
CA SER A 146 9.25 -1.30 -5.15
C SER A 146 10.17 -0.07 -5.12
N VAL A 147 9.91 0.93 -5.97
CA VAL A 147 10.67 2.19 -6.00
C VAL A 147 10.51 2.97 -4.68
N LEU A 148 9.28 3.06 -4.17
CA LEU A 148 9.00 3.74 -2.90
C LEU A 148 9.69 3.05 -1.70
N ALA A 149 9.79 1.72 -1.73
CA ALA A 149 10.54 0.96 -0.73
C ALA A 149 12.05 1.23 -0.82
N MET A 150 12.62 1.26 -2.03
CA MET A 150 14.02 1.61 -2.25
C MET A 150 14.34 3.03 -1.75
N LEU A 151 13.43 3.99 -1.96
CA LEU A 151 13.58 5.35 -1.43
C LEU A 151 13.59 5.36 0.10
N SER A 152 12.73 4.55 0.74
CA SER A 152 12.68 4.43 2.20
C SER A 152 13.99 3.88 2.78
N VAL A 153 14.59 2.89 2.12
CA VAL A 153 15.91 2.37 2.49
C VAL A 153 16.99 3.43 2.28
N GLY A 154 16.95 4.17 1.17
CA GLY A 154 17.88 5.26 0.89
C GLY A 154 17.85 6.36 1.96
N VAL A 155 16.66 6.81 2.37
CA VAL A 155 16.50 7.78 3.45
C VAL A 155 16.99 7.22 4.79
N GLY A 156 16.67 5.96 5.10
CA GLY A 156 17.19 5.28 6.29
C GLY A 156 18.72 5.25 6.33
N LEU A 157 19.39 4.96 5.20
CA LEU A 157 20.85 4.99 5.12
C LEU A 157 21.40 6.40 5.39
N ILE A 158 20.80 7.44 4.80
CA ILE A 158 21.22 8.83 5.02
C ILE A 158 21.07 9.22 6.49
N THR A 159 19.93 8.92 7.12
CA THR A 159 19.71 9.23 8.55
C THR A 159 20.64 8.45 9.46
N GLY A 160 20.95 7.19 9.13
CA GLY A 160 21.97 6.39 9.82
C GLY A 160 23.36 7.01 9.71
N LEU A 161 23.77 7.44 8.52
CA LEU A 161 25.07 8.11 8.30
C LEU A 161 25.18 9.44 9.06
N ILE A 162 24.09 10.22 9.12
CA ILE A 162 24.02 11.43 9.96
C ILE A 162 24.19 11.04 11.44
N GLY A 163 23.60 9.92 11.88
CA GLY A 163 23.80 9.38 13.23
C GLY A 163 25.27 9.09 13.55
N ILE A 164 26.01 8.48 12.62
CA ILE A 164 27.47 8.26 12.75
C ILE A 164 28.20 9.59 12.84
N LEU A 165 27.92 10.54 11.94
CA LEU A 165 28.58 11.84 11.91
C LEU A 165 28.42 12.59 13.24
N LEU A 166 27.20 12.59 13.79
CA LEU A 166 26.91 13.22 15.09
C LEU A 166 27.65 12.52 16.25
N ALA A 167 27.78 11.19 16.21
CA ALA A 167 28.52 10.45 17.21
C ALA A 167 30.03 10.79 17.16
N SER A 168 30.59 10.88 15.95
CA SER A 168 31.99 11.28 15.74
C SER A 168 32.27 12.72 16.17
N MET A 169 31.36 13.67 15.87
CA MET A 169 31.50 15.07 16.31
C MET A 169 31.51 15.23 17.83
N LYS A 170 30.79 14.36 18.55
CA LYS A 170 30.77 14.33 20.02
C LYS A 170 31.93 13.56 20.64
N GLY A 171 32.83 13.00 19.83
CA GLY A 171 33.97 12.20 20.29
C GLY A 171 33.56 10.86 20.92
N LEU A 172 32.39 10.32 20.56
CA LEU A 172 31.93 9.03 21.06
C LEU A 172 32.68 7.88 20.36
N GLY A 173 32.97 6.81 21.11
CA GLY A 173 33.69 5.64 20.60
C GLY A 173 32.95 4.90 19.48
N ALA A 174 33.67 4.01 18.76
CA ALA A 174 33.15 3.31 17.59
C ALA A 174 31.89 2.46 17.89
N GLU A 175 31.81 1.87 19.09
CA GLU A 175 30.62 1.15 19.59
C GLU A 175 29.36 2.04 19.60
N PHE A 176 29.49 3.28 20.05
CA PHE A 176 28.39 4.25 20.08
C PHE A 176 28.02 4.74 18.68
N ALA A 177 28.98 4.84 17.76
CA ALA A 177 28.71 5.19 16.37
C ALA A 177 27.88 4.11 15.65
N GLY A 178 28.17 2.83 15.90
CA GLY A 178 27.37 1.71 15.39
C GLY A 178 25.93 1.72 15.92
N GLY A 179 25.75 1.97 17.23
CA GLY A 179 24.42 2.15 17.83
C GLY A 179 23.66 3.34 17.25
N ALA A 180 24.33 4.48 17.05
CA ALA A 180 23.74 5.67 16.46
C ALA A 180 23.32 5.45 15.00
N PHE A 181 24.10 4.70 14.22
CA PHE A 181 23.72 4.27 12.87
C PHE A 181 22.46 3.42 12.90
N ALA A 182 22.42 2.37 13.73
CA ALA A 182 21.29 1.45 13.78
C ALA A 182 19.98 2.16 14.17
N VAL A 183 20.04 3.02 15.19
CA VAL A 183 18.87 3.81 15.63
C VAL A 183 18.45 4.80 14.53
N GLY A 184 19.40 5.55 13.96
CA GLY A 184 19.11 6.51 12.89
C GLY A 184 18.54 5.85 11.64
N PHE A 185 19.06 4.67 11.27
CA PHE A 185 18.58 3.87 10.16
C PHE A 185 17.16 3.37 10.39
N ILE A 186 16.88 2.75 11.54
CA ILE A 186 15.55 2.24 11.86
C ILE A 186 14.53 3.37 11.91
N VAL A 187 14.84 4.48 12.57
CA VAL A 187 13.92 5.63 12.66
C VAL A 187 13.64 6.22 11.28
N GLY A 188 14.68 6.45 10.47
CA GLY A 188 14.50 6.97 9.11
C GLY A 188 13.71 6.02 8.21
N LEU A 189 14.00 4.72 8.28
CA LEU A 189 13.31 3.69 7.51
C LEU A 189 11.83 3.60 7.90
N VAL A 190 11.51 3.56 9.20
CA VAL A 190 10.14 3.44 9.68
C VAL A 190 9.34 4.69 9.35
N LEU A 191 9.87 5.88 9.63
CA LEU A 191 9.16 7.13 9.31
C LEU A 191 8.91 7.29 7.81
N THR A 192 9.93 7.01 6.98
CA THR A 192 9.79 7.14 5.52
C THR A 192 8.86 6.08 4.96
N SER A 193 8.92 4.84 5.43
CA SER A 193 8.02 3.77 4.94
C SER A 193 6.56 4.03 5.26
N VAL A 194 6.24 4.62 6.42
CA VAL A 194 4.87 5.05 6.75
C VAL A 194 4.40 6.13 5.78
N LEU A 195 5.23 7.15 5.50
CA LEU A 195 4.89 8.20 4.54
C LEU A 195 4.71 7.63 3.12
N MET A 196 5.62 6.77 2.68
CA MET A 196 5.55 6.14 1.36
C MET A 196 4.34 5.22 1.21
N SER A 197 3.88 4.57 2.29
CA SER A 197 2.65 3.76 2.26
C SER A 197 1.40 4.59 1.93
N VAL A 198 1.37 5.85 2.36
CA VAL A 198 0.29 6.79 2.03
C VAL A 198 0.37 7.16 0.55
N VAL A 199 1.56 7.44 0.03
CA VAL A 199 1.78 7.74 -1.40
C VAL A 199 1.40 6.56 -2.29
N GLU A 200 1.79 5.34 -1.90
CA GLU A 200 1.39 4.13 -2.61
C GLU A 200 -0.13 4.00 -2.62
N SER A 201 -0.78 4.12 -1.46
CA SER A 201 -2.24 4.05 -1.32
C SER A 201 -2.96 5.08 -2.20
N ALA A 202 -2.46 6.31 -2.23
CA ALA A 202 -3.00 7.37 -3.07
C ALA A 202 -2.84 7.05 -4.56
N THR A 203 -1.68 6.53 -4.97
CA THR A 203 -1.40 6.15 -6.37
C THR A 203 -2.34 5.05 -6.84
N ASN A 204 -2.53 3.99 -6.05
CA ASN A 204 -3.48 2.91 -6.37
C ASN A 204 -4.90 3.45 -6.55
N THR A 205 -5.29 4.38 -5.68
CA THR A 205 -6.62 4.99 -5.71
C THR A 205 -6.81 5.82 -6.97
N VAL A 206 -5.82 6.65 -7.34
CA VAL A 206 -5.84 7.42 -8.59
C VAL A 206 -5.95 6.50 -9.80
N ILE A 207 -5.24 5.37 -9.81
CA ILE A 207 -5.33 4.39 -10.91
C ILE A 207 -6.75 3.84 -11.04
N VAL A 208 -7.39 3.45 -9.92
CA VAL A 208 -8.77 2.94 -9.93
C VAL A 208 -9.74 4.03 -10.38
N CYS A 209 -9.66 5.24 -9.82
CA CYS A 209 -10.54 6.35 -10.20
C CYS A 209 -10.38 6.74 -11.67
N PHE A 210 -9.15 6.75 -12.19
CA PHE A 210 -8.89 7.01 -13.61
C PHE A 210 -9.43 5.90 -14.52
N ALA A 211 -9.33 4.64 -14.09
CA ALA A 211 -9.84 3.50 -14.84
C ALA A 211 -11.38 3.44 -14.86
N GLU A 212 -12.05 3.93 -13.82
CA GLU A 212 -13.51 3.90 -13.68
C GLU A 212 -14.18 5.14 -14.31
N SER A 213 -13.76 6.34 -13.90
CA SER A 213 -14.40 7.61 -14.28
C SER A 213 -13.39 8.69 -14.72
N PRO A 214 -12.74 8.54 -15.90
CA PRO A 214 -11.78 9.52 -16.40
C PRO A 214 -12.42 10.86 -16.83
N ALA A 215 -13.73 10.87 -17.08
CA ALA A 215 -14.47 12.07 -17.48
C ALA A 215 -14.66 13.07 -16.32
N GLU A 216 -14.91 12.57 -15.11
CA GLU A 216 -15.05 13.41 -13.92
C GLU A 216 -13.72 14.07 -13.55
N PHE A 217 -12.61 13.38 -13.79
CA PHE A 217 -11.27 13.97 -13.62
C PHE A 217 -11.00 15.12 -14.59
N GLU A 218 -11.46 15.02 -15.83
CA GLU A 218 -11.32 16.08 -16.82
C GLU A 218 -12.17 17.31 -16.47
N GLN A 219 -13.34 17.11 -15.86
CA GLN A 219 -14.19 18.21 -15.40
C GLN A 219 -13.63 18.89 -14.14
N ASN A 220 -13.24 18.10 -13.14
CA ASN A 220 -12.82 18.59 -11.84
C ASN A 220 -11.36 19.09 -11.83
N HIS A 221 -10.48 18.47 -12.63
CA HIS A 221 -9.04 18.73 -12.65
C HIS A 221 -8.49 18.78 -14.09
N PRO A 222 -8.93 19.73 -14.93
CA PRO A 222 -8.66 19.72 -16.37
C PRO A 222 -7.17 19.82 -16.75
N GLU A 223 -6.36 20.51 -15.95
CA GLU A 223 -4.90 20.62 -16.20
C GLU A 223 -4.17 19.32 -15.85
N LEU A 224 -4.46 18.72 -14.70
CA LEU A 224 -3.87 17.45 -14.28
C LEU A 224 -4.28 16.30 -15.20
N SER A 225 -5.54 16.28 -15.64
CA SER A 225 -6.05 15.30 -16.61
C SER A 225 -5.28 15.39 -17.94
N ARG A 226 -5.03 16.62 -18.43
CA ARG A 226 -4.22 16.83 -19.64
C ARG A 226 -2.79 16.35 -19.47
N ALA A 227 -2.12 16.73 -18.38
CA ALA A 227 -0.75 16.32 -18.10
C ALA A 227 -0.61 14.79 -17.97
N MET A 228 -1.57 14.13 -17.31
CA MET A 228 -1.59 12.68 -17.14
C MET A 228 -1.78 11.97 -18.49
N ARG A 229 -2.73 12.41 -19.32
CA ARG A 229 -2.96 11.85 -20.67
C ARG A 229 -1.79 12.08 -21.61
N GLU A 230 -1.09 13.20 -21.50
CA GLU A 230 0.12 13.47 -22.27
C GLU A 230 1.27 12.54 -21.87
N THR A 231 1.54 12.42 -20.57
CA THR A 231 2.56 11.51 -20.04
C THR A 231 2.24 10.06 -20.39
N TRP A 232 0.97 9.65 -20.30
CA TRP A 232 0.52 8.32 -20.68
C TRP A 232 0.79 8.01 -22.17
N ARG A 233 0.51 8.97 -23.06
CA ARG A 233 0.81 8.84 -24.50
C ARG A 233 2.31 8.73 -24.77
N GLN A 234 3.15 9.43 -24.01
CA GLN A 234 4.61 9.34 -24.14
C GLN A 234 5.15 7.98 -23.66
N ALA A 235 4.60 7.44 -22.58
CA ALA A 235 5.05 6.18 -21.98
C ALA A 235 4.56 4.94 -22.76
N TRP A 236 3.35 4.98 -23.34
CA TRP A 236 2.78 3.88 -24.15
C TRP A 236 2.38 4.33 -25.56
N PRO A 237 3.36 4.72 -26.42
CA PRO A 237 3.08 5.28 -27.75
C PRO A 237 2.48 4.26 -28.74
N VAL A 238 2.53 2.96 -28.42
CA VAL A 238 2.10 1.87 -29.31
C VAL A 238 0.63 1.49 -29.11
N GLU A 239 0.06 1.79 -27.94
CA GLU A 239 -1.31 1.39 -27.56
C GLU A 239 -2.40 2.27 -28.23
N PHE A 240 -2.03 3.48 -28.68
CA PHE A 240 -2.94 4.47 -29.30
C PHE A 240 -2.75 4.62 -30.82
N ARG A 241 -2.35 3.56 -31.53
CA ARG A 241 -2.20 3.58 -33.00
C ARG A 241 -3.51 3.40 -33.79
N TYR A 242 -4.67 3.50 -33.14
CA TYR A 242 -5.98 3.31 -33.77
C TYR A 242 -6.85 4.55 -33.65
#